data_AF-A0A6B1AZY3-F1
#
_entry.id   AF-A0A6B1AZY3-F1
#
_cell.length_a   1.000
_cell.length_b   1.000
_cell.length_c   1.000
_cell.angle_alpha   90.00
_cell.angle_beta   90.00
_cell.angle_gamma   90.00
#
_symmetry.space_group_name_H-M   'P 1'
#
loop_
_entity.id
_entity.type
_entity.pdbx_description
1 polymer ?
#
loop_
_entity_poly.entity_id
_entity_poly.type
_entity_poly.pdbx_seq_one_letter_code
_entity_poly.pdbx_strand_id
1 'polypeptide(L)'
;MARLDHNALTESISDAVGASPDPSGEADLVFDKGSIKGSIIVASEAAALKGAFKRAKKINGYRWVVINRDDLFGANPLSLGSKAGILDATGKVLKNADTPRKKV
;
A
#
# COMPACT_ATOMS: atom_id res chain seq x y z
N MET A 1 14.98 1.21 -12.63
CA MET A 1 14.96 -0.12 -11.96
C MET A 1 14.15 -1.04 -12.85
N ALA A 2 14.49 -2.33 -12.90
CA ALA A 2 13.60 -3.31 -13.52
C ALA A 2 12.27 -3.33 -12.76
N ARG A 3 11.16 -3.53 -13.49
CA ARG A 3 9.84 -3.74 -12.88
C ARG A 3 9.91 -4.99 -12.01
N LEU A 4 9.50 -4.87 -10.75
CA LEU A 4 9.40 -6.00 -9.84
C LEU A 4 8.06 -6.72 -10.03
N ASP A 5 8.09 -8.04 -10.02
CA ASP A 5 6.89 -8.85 -9.90
C ASP A 5 6.28 -8.75 -8.49
N HIS A 6 5.15 -9.42 -8.28
CA HIS A 6 4.42 -9.34 -7.02
C HIS A 6 5.25 -9.83 -5.82
N ASN A 7 5.98 -10.93 -5.97
CA ASN A 7 6.74 -11.52 -4.87
C ASN A 7 7.95 -10.66 -4.53
N ALA A 8 8.71 -10.22 -5.53
CA ALA A 8 9.86 -9.35 -5.34
C ALA A 8 9.46 -7.99 -4.76
N LEU A 9 8.32 -7.43 -5.18
CA LEU A 9 7.80 -6.18 -4.63
C LEU A 9 7.35 -6.34 -3.18
N THR A 10 6.73 -7.48 -2.85
CA THR A 10 6.29 -7.82 -1.48
C THR A 10 7.49 -7.99 -0.55
N GLU A 11 8.50 -8.76 -0.94
CA GLU A 11 9.73 -8.96 -0.16
C GLU A 11 10.47 -7.64 0.06
N SER A 12 10.69 -6.87 -1.01
CA SER A 12 11.38 -5.57 -0.95
C SER A 12 10.69 -4.58 0.00
N ILE A 13 9.35 -4.47 -0.05
CA ILE A 13 8.66 -3.56 0.87
C ILE A 13 8.65 -4.11 2.29
N SER A 14 8.49 -5.43 2.46
CA SER A 14 8.50 -6.09 3.77
C SER A 14 9.78 -5.74 4.53
N ASP A 15 10.93 -5.86 3.85
CA ASP A 15 12.23 -5.53 4.42
C ASP A 15 12.38 -4.03 4.66
N ALA A 16 12.02 -3.20 3.68
CA ALA A 16 12.20 -1.75 3.77
C ALA A 16 11.43 -1.12 4.94
N VAL A 17 10.22 -1.62 5.23
CA VAL A 17 9.37 -1.04 6.27
C VAL A 17 9.23 -1.93 7.50
N GLY A 18 9.85 -3.11 7.54
CA GLY A 18 9.70 -4.07 8.64
C GLY A 18 8.25 -4.55 8.77
N ALA A 19 7.60 -4.82 7.65
CA ALA A 19 6.26 -5.41 7.64
C ALA A 19 6.34 -6.95 7.70
N SER A 20 5.21 -7.56 8.03
CA SER A 20 5.03 -9.01 8.06
C SER A 20 3.74 -9.39 7.31
N PRO A 21 3.59 -10.63 6.83
CA PRO A 21 2.34 -11.10 6.23
C PRO A 21 1.12 -10.85 7.11
N ASP A 22 0.03 -10.39 6.50
CA ASP A 22 -1.24 -10.19 7.22
C ASP A 22 -1.93 -11.53 7.51
N PRO A 23 -2.09 -11.93 8.78
CA PRO A 23 -2.74 -13.20 9.14
C PRO A 23 -4.24 -13.24 8.80
N SER A 24 -4.88 -12.07 8.61
CA SER A 24 -6.31 -11.98 8.27
C SER A 24 -6.59 -12.13 6.78
N GLY A 25 -5.57 -11.90 5.93
CA GLY A 25 -5.69 -11.84 4.47
C GLY A 25 -6.45 -10.63 3.93
N GLU A 26 -6.79 -9.64 4.76
CA GLU A 26 -7.42 -8.40 4.28
C GLU A 26 -6.42 -7.56 3.45
N ALA A 27 -5.20 -7.46 3.95
CA ALA A 27 -4.02 -6.89 3.31
C ALA A 27 -3.05 -7.98 2.88
N ASP A 28 -1.97 -7.60 2.20
CA ASP A 28 -0.89 -8.53 1.86
C ASP A 28 0.18 -8.51 2.97
N LEU A 29 0.44 -7.33 3.54
CA LEU A 29 1.32 -7.16 4.69
C LEU A 29 0.70 -6.20 5.72
N VAL A 30 1.16 -6.31 6.96
CA VAL A 30 0.90 -5.38 8.06
C VAL A 30 2.22 -4.98 8.72
N PHE A 31 2.29 -3.74 9.21
CA PHE A 31 3.41 -3.29 10.02
C PHE A 31 2.92 -2.62 11.29
N ASP A 32 3.73 -2.75 12.33
CA ASP A 32 3.52 -2.10 13.62
C ASP A 32 4.82 -1.40 14.03
N LYS A 33 4.86 -0.07 13.83
CA LYS A 33 5.97 0.77 14.28
C LYS A 33 5.52 1.63 15.46
N GLY A 34 5.38 0.99 16.62
CA GLY A 34 5.03 1.63 17.88
C GLY A 34 3.61 2.19 17.87
N SER A 35 3.46 3.50 17.72
CA SER A 35 2.14 4.14 17.71
C SER A 35 1.43 4.11 16.35
N ILE A 36 2.10 3.66 15.29
CA ILE A 36 1.56 3.61 13.93
C ILE A 36 1.47 2.17 13.47
N LYS A 37 0.23 1.69 13.31
CA LYS A 37 -0.11 0.44 12.64
C LYS A 37 -0.64 0.73 11.25
N GLY A 38 -0.23 -0.06 10.27
CA GLY A 38 -0.68 0.11 8.90
C GLY A 38 -0.77 -1.20 8.13
N SER A 39 -1.68 -1.21 7.16
CA SER A 39 -1.88 -2.31 6.23
C SER A 39 -1.37 -1.93 4.85
N ILE A 40 -0.76 -2.90 4.17
CA ILE A 40 -0.13 -2.74 2.86
C ILE A 40 -0.77 -3.71 1.87
N ILE A 41 -1.13 -3.18 0.71
CA ILE A 41 -1.58 -3.96 -0.44
C ILE A 41 -0.58 -3.76 -1.57
N VAL A 42 -0.12 -4.84 -2.18
CA VAL A 42 0.89 -4.86 -3.23
C VAL A 42 0.20 -4.93 -4.59
N ALA A 43 0.51 -3.97 -5.46
CA ALA A 43 0.05 -3.93 -6.84
C ALA A 43 1.26 -3.81 -7.78
N SER A 44 1.75 -4.97 -8.25
CA SER A 44 2.90 -5.08 -9.15
C SER A 44 2.64 -4.62 -10.58
N GLU A 45 1.37 -4.59 -10.99
CA GLU A 45 0.94 -4.26 -12.34
C GLU A 45 -0.15 -3.20 -12.38
N ALA A 46 -0.17 -2.41 -13.46
CA ALA A 46 -1.18 -1.38 -13.69
C ALA A 46 -2.62 -1.93 -13.63
N ALA A 47 -2.84 -3.15 -14.13
CA ALA A 47 -4.14 -3.81 -14.10
C ALA A 47 -4.65 -4.12 -12.67
N ALA A 48 -3.73 -4.34 -11.73
CA ALA A 48 -4.05 -4.67 -10.34
C ALA A 48 -4.43 -3.43 -9.50
N LEU A 49 -4.02 -2.23 -9.91
CA LEU A 49 -4.18 -0.99 -9.13
C LEU A 49 -5.62 -0.73 -8.69
N LYS A 50 -6.58 -0.88 -9.61
CA LYS A 50 -8.00 -0.62 -9.30
C LYS A 50 -8.52 -1.57 -8.22
N GLY A 51 -8.13 -2.85 -8.28
CA GLY A 51 -8.45 -3.85 -7.27
C GLY A 51 -7.81 -3.53 -5.92
N ALA A 52 -6.53 -3.15 -5.93
CA ALA A 52 -5.77 -2.80 -4.74
C ALA A 52 -6.39 -1.60 -3.99
N PHE A 53 -6.70 -0.50 -4.67
CA PHE A 53 -7.35 0.65 -4.02
C PHE A 53 -8.78 0.33 -3.54
N LYS A 54 -9.50 -0.58 -4.20
CA LYS A 54 -10.82 -1.04 -3.73
C LYS A 54 -10.71 -1.88 -2.45
N ARG A 55 -9.70 -2.75 -2.34
CA ARG A 55 -9.39 -3.49 -1.10
C ARG A 55 -8.98 -2.52 0.01
N ALA A 56 -8.04 -1.60 -0.27
CA ALA A 56 -7.52 -0.65 0.72
C ALA A 56 -8.63 0.20 1.36
N LYS A 57 -9.65 0.62 0.59
CA LYS A 57 -10.79 1.39 1.13
C LYS A 57 -11.59 0.68 2.23
N LYS A 58 -11.58 -0.66 2.25
CA LYS A 58 -12.31 -1.48 3.23
C LYS A 58 -11.55 -1.64 4.55
N ILE A 59 -10.23 -1.43 4.52
CA ILE A 59 -9.36 -1.61 5.69
C ILE A 59 -9.41 -0.35 6.56
N ASN A 60 -9.56 -0.54 7.86
CA ASN A 60 -9.56 0.55 8.83
C ASN A 60 -8.13 1.00 9.18
N GLY A 61 -7.97 2.25 9.62
CA GLY A 61 -6.67 2.80 10.00
C GLY A 61 -5.82 3.25 8.81
N TYR A 62 -4.50 3.27 8.99
CA TYR A 62 -3.57 3.64 7.93
C TYR A 62 -3.45 2.51 6.90
N ARG A 63 -3.59 2.87 5.63
CA ARG A 63 -3.56 1.93 4.51
C ARG A 63 -2.68 2.45 3.40
N TRP A 64 -1.93 1.54 2.80
CA TRP A 64 -0.93 1.84 1.78
C TRP A 64 -1.08 0.89 0.60
N VAL A 65 -0.88 1.43 -0.59
CA VAL A 65 -0.73 0.62 -1.81
C VAL A 65 0.71 0.75 -2.29
N VAL A 66 1.39 -0.38 -2.41
CA VAL A 66 2.77 -0.45 -2.92
C VAL A 66 2.72 -0.71 -4.41
N ILE A 67 3.50 0.05 -5.17
CA ILE A 67 3.53 -0.03 -6.63
C ILE A 67 4.95 -0.02 -7.15
N ASN A 68 5.13 -0.49 -8.39
CA ASN A 68 6.28 -0.08 -9.18
C ASN A 68 6.18 1.43 -9.49
N ARG A 69 7.29 2.16 -9.36
CA ARG A 69 7.27 3.62 -9.44
C ARG A 69 6.77 4.16 -10.77
N ASP A 70 6.98 3.42 -11.86
CA ASP A 70 6.51 3.77 -13.20
C ASP A 70 4.97 3.80 -13.30
N ASP A 71 4.28 3.12 -12.39
CA ASP A 71 2.81 3.06 -12.34
C ASP A 71 2.17 4.22 -11.56
N LEU A 72 2.98 5.16 -11.05
CA LEU A 72 2.51 6.28 -10.21
C LEU A 72 1.40 7.10 -10.90
N PHE A 73 1.53 7.36 -12.19
CA PHE A 73 0.54 8.11 -12.95
C PHE A 73 -0.81 7.38 -13.08
N GLY A 74 -0.79 6.04 -13.16
CA GLY A 74 -2.01 5.23 -13.12
C GLY A 74 -2.61 5.11 -11.72
N ALA A 75 -1.77 5.08 -10.69
CA ALA A 75 -2.18 4.93 -9.30
C ALA A 75 -2.76 6.22 -8.69
N ASN A 76 -2.22 7.39 -9.05
CA ASN A 76 -2.58 8.65 -8.41
C ASN A 76 -4.09 8.97 -8.52
N PRO A 77 -4.76 8.86 -9.68
CA PRO A 77 -6.21 9.09 -9.77
C PRO A 77 -7.02 8.13 -8.88
N LEU A 78 -6.60 6.86 -8.77
CA LEU A 78 -7.30 5.82 -8.00
C LEU A 78 -7.21 6.03 -6.49
N SER A 79 -6.12 6.66 -6.03
CA SER A 79 -5.92 6.99 -4.62
C SER A 79 -6.81 8.14 -4.13
N LEU A 80 -7.40 8.95 -5.02
CA LEU A 80 -8.27 10.06 -4.65
C LEU A 80 -9.52 9.56 -3.91
N GLY A 81 -9.85 10.22 -2.79
CA GLY A 81 -10.96 9.82 -1.91
C GLY A 81 -10.76 8.49 -1.18
N SER A 82 -9.69 7.72 -1.47
CA SER A 82 -9.41 6.46 -0.81
C SER A 82 -8.74 6.62 0.56
N LYS A 83 -8.12 7.78 0.84
CA LYS A 83 -7.25 8.00 2.01
C LYS A 83 -6.04 7.03 2.11
N ALA A 84 -5.88 6.13 1.14
CA ALA A 84 -4.72 5.26 1.04
C ALA A 84 -3.51 6.06 0.55
N GLY A 85 -2.36 5.82 1.19
CA GLY A 85 -1.08 6.30 0.70
C GLY A 85 -0.51 5.41 -0.40
N ILE A 86 0.57 5.86 -1.02
CA ILE A 86 1.31 5.14 -2.05
C ILE A 86 2.77 5.04 -1.63
N LEU A 87 3.31 3.82 -1.68
CA LEU A 87 4.72 3.51 -1.45
C LEU A 87 5.33 2.94 -2.74
N ASP A 88 6.64 3.15 -2.93
CA ASP A 88 7.42 2.34 -3.87
C ASP A 88 8.10 1.16 -3.15
N ALA A 89 8.76 0.30 -3.92
CA ALA A 89 9.47 -0.90 -3.43
C ALA A 89 10.50 -0.62 -2.32
N THR A 90 11.01 0.61 -2.24
CA THR A 90 12.03 1.02 -1.25
C THR A 90 11.42 1.54 0.06
N GLY A 91 10.09 1.53 0.18
CA GLY A 91 9.38 2.16 1.29
C GLY A 91 9.30 3.68 1.18
N LYS A 92 9.73 4.26 0.05
CA LYS A 92 9.59 5.71 -0.16
C LYS A 92 8.12 6.05 -0.32
N VAL A 93 7.68 7.04 0.44
CA VAL A 93 6.34 7.60 0.31
C VAL A 93 6.25 8.45 -0.96
N LEU A 94 5.44 8.00 -1.91
CA LEU A 94 5.08 8.76 -3.11
C LEU A 94 3.84 9.62 -2.87
N LYS A 95 2.96 9.17 -1.97
CA LYS A 95 1.78 9.90 -1.51
C LYS A 95 1.43 9.48 -0.08
N ASN A 96 1.21 10.46 0.81
CA ASN A 96 0.88 10.16 2.20
C ASN A 96 -0.49 9.46 2.33
N ALA A 97 -0.54 8.49 3.23
CA ALA A 97 -1.80 7.96 3.74
C ALA A 97 -2.43 8.95 4.73
N ASP A 98 -3.73 8.84 4.91
CA ASP A 98 -4.49 9.59 5.89
C ASP A 98 -5.52 8.66 6.53
N THR A 99 -5.98 8.99 7.73
CA THR A 99 -7.07 8.24 8.37
C THR A 99 -8.40 8.89 8.02
N PRO A 100 -9.48 8.12 7.77
CA PRO A 100 -10.82 8.68 7.71
C PRO A 100 -11.10 9.44 9.01
N ARG A 101 -11.55 10.70 8.92
CA ARG A 101 -11.94 11.47 10.11
C ARG A 101 -12.97 10.65 10.90
N LYS A 102 -12.75 10.50 12.21
CA LYS A 102 -13.81 10.06 13.12
C LYS A 102 -14.98 11.02 12.95
N LYS A 103 -16.15 10.50 12.58
CA LYS A 103 -17.39 11.26 12.71
C LYS A 103 -17.59 11.46 14.21
N VAL A 104 -17.37 12.69 14.66
CA VAL A 104 -17.81 13.16 15.98
C VAL A 104 -19.30 13.43 15.90
#